data_AF-A0A4Y9SZ49-F1
#
_entry.id   AF-A0A4Y9SZ49-F1
#
_cell.length_a   1.000
_cell.length_b   1.000
_cell.length_c   1.000
_cell.angle_alpha   90.00
_cell.angle_beta   90.00
_cell.angle_gamma   90.00
#
_symmetry.space_group_name_H-M   'P 1'
#
loop_
_entity.id
_entity.type
_entity.pdbx_description
1 polymer ?
#
loop_
_entity_poly.entity_id
_entity_poly.type
_entity_poly.pdbx_seq_one_letter_code
_entity_poly.pdbx_strand_id
1 'polypeptide(L)'
;MAEKKSKNWWWPTITDQASAIEASKAGYWAAVIVAVVTAAFATFALMLQKEIVAVGPLAYIDAVLFAVIAWRIKKYSKFFAVAGVVLFVIEKALLAPAQGVAGLPLAIVVLLMFVNGARGVFAYHRYAIGETHAENV
;
A
#
# COMPACT_ATOMS: atom_id res chain seq x y z
N MET A 1 -5.84 -34.17 -13.07
CA MET A 1 -4.43 -33.74 -13.22
C MET A 1 -4.22 -32.57 -12.26
N ALA A 2 -3.35 -32.74 -11.26
CA ALA A 2 -3.14 -31.74 -10.20
C ALA A 2 -2.28 -30.59 -10.74
N GLU A 3 -2.88 -29.41 -10.93
CA GLU A 3 -2.20 -28.25 -11.48
C GLU A 3 -1.25 -27.64 -10.45
N LYS A 4 -0.02 -27.41 -10.89
CA LYS A 4 1.16 -27.11 -10.11
C LYS A 4 1.04 -25.70 -9.51
N LYS A 5 0.73 -25.65 -8.21
CA LYS A 5 0.71 -24.44 -7.35
C LYS A 5 2.04 -23.67 -7.50
N SER A 6 2.09 -22.66 -8.34
CA SER A 6 3.26 -21.79 -8.47
C SER A 6 3.36 -20.94 -7.21
N LYS A 7 4.23 -21.38 -6.30
CA LYS A 7 4.53 -20.78 -5.01
C LYS A 7 5.36 -19.51 -5.20
N ASN A 8 4.80 -18.50 -5.87
CA ASN A 8 5.43 -17.19 -5.99
C ASN A 8 5.16 -16.42 -4.70
N TRP A 9 6.09 -16.47 -3.74
CA TRP A 9 5.98 -15.79 -2.44
C TRP A 9 5.64 -14.30 -2.56
N TRP A 10 6.21 -13.64 -3.57
CA TRP A 10 6.02 -12.22 -3.85
C TRP A 10 4.74 -11.92 -4.62
N TRP A 11 4.15 -12.92 -5.27
CA TRP A 11 3.02 -12.76 -6.19
C TRP A 11 2.07 -13.96 -6.10
N PRO A 12 1.44 -14.19 -4.93
CA PRO A 12 0.60 -15.35 -4.72
C PRO A 12 -0.57 -15.36 -5.70
N THR A 13 -0.88 -16.53 -6.26
CA THR A 13 -2.07 -16.72 -7.08
C THR A 13 -3.29 -16.61 -6.19
N ILE A 14 -4.16 -15.64 -6.49
CA ILE A 14 -5.39 -15.45 -5.75
C ILE A 14 -6.39 -16.47 -6.29
N THR A 15 -6.60 -17.54 -5.54
CA THR A 15 -7.54 -18.62 -5.89
C THR A 15 -8.87 -18.49 -5.18
N ASP A 16 -8.85 -17.91 -3.97
CA ASP A 16 -9.99 -17.88 -3.04
C ASP A 16 -10.13 -16.51 -2.36
N GLN A 17 -11.28 -16.25 -1.76
CA GLN A 17 -11.55 -15.01 -1.01
C GLN A 17 -10.53 -14.80 0.13
N ALA A 18 -10.16 -15.88 0.84
CA ALA A 18 -9.14 -15.84 1.90
C ALA A 18 -7.76 -15.39 1.36
N SER A 19 -7.35 -15.91 0.20
CA SER A 19 -6.11 -15.52 -0.49
C SER A 19 -6.16 -14.05 -0.95
N ALA A 20 -7.34 -13.55 -1.33
CA ALA A 20 -7.55 -12.15 -1.72
C ALA A 20 -7.39 -11.20 -0.53
N ILE A 21 -7.91 -11.60 0.64
CA ILE A 21 -7.72 -10.88 1.91
C ILE A 21 -6.25 -10.84 2.26
N GLU A 22 -5.53 -11.96 2.16
CA GLU A 22 -4.10 -12.02 2.45
C GLU A 22 -3.28 -11.10 1.53
N ALA A 23 -3.57 -11.11 0.22
CA ALA A 23 -2.93 -10.18 -0.72
C ALA A 23 -3.22 -8.71 -0.39
N SER A 24 -4.45 -8.38 0.03
CA SER A 24 -4.83 -7.01 0.40
C SER A 24 -4.03 -6.46 1.60
N LYS A 25 -3.57 -7.35 2.51
CA LYS A 25 -2.76 -6.95 3.68
C LYS A 25 -1.43 -6.34 3.28
N ALA A 26 -0.88 -6.69 2.11
CA ALA A 26 0.35 -6.09 1.62
C ALA A 26 0.18 -4.57 1.41
N GLY A 27 -0.93 -4.13 0.80
CA GLY A 27 -1.23 -2.71 0.62
C GLY A 27 -1.53 -1.99 1.93
N TYR A 28 -2.17 -2.68 2.88
CA TYR A 28 -2.37 -2.15 4.23
C TYR A 28 -1.04 -1.88 4.94
N TRP A 29 -0.16 -2.88 5.00
CA TRP A 29 1.14 -2.74 5.65
C TRP A 29 2.04 -1.74 4.94
N ALA A 30 1.99 -1.66 3.61
CA ALA A 30 2.68 -0.62 2.85
C ALA A 30 2.27 0.78 3.32
N ALA A 31 0.97 1.06 3.38
CA ALA A 31 0.46 2.35 3.85
C ALA A 31 0.82 2.65 5.30
N VAL A 32 0.77 1.66 6.19
CA VAL A 32 1.19 1.82 7.60
C VAL A 32 2.68 2.16 7.70
N ILE A 33 3.54 1.43 6.97
CA ILE A 33 4.99 1.68 6.99
C ILE A 33 5.27 3.09 6.48
N VAL A 34 4.65 3.53 5.38
CA VAL A 34 4.83 4.89 4.86
C VAL A 34 4.39 5.92 5.89
N ALA A 35 3.20 5.78 6.47
CA ALA A 35 2.70 6.70 7.49
C ALA A 35 3.65 6.83 8.70
N VAL A 36 4.11 5.70 9.24
CA VAL A 36 5.01 5.66 10.40
C VAL A 36 6.37 6.25 10.07
N VAL A 37 6.95 5.90 8.92
CA VAL A 37 8.25 6.39 8.49
C VAL A 37 8.18 7.90 8.25
N THR A 38 7.17 8.40 7.54
CA THR A 38 6.96 9.83 7.29
C THR A 38 6.79 10.60 8.60
N ALA A 39 5.97 10.10 9.54
CA ALA A 39 5.80 10.72 10.85
C ALA A 39 7.09 10.72 11.69
N ALA A 40 7.87 9.64 11.63
CA ALA A 40 9.16 9.55 12.31
C ALA A 40 10.14 10.58 11.73
N PHE A 41 10.27 10.67 10.41
CA PHE A 41 11.13 11.69 9.77
C PHE A 41 10.67 13.11 10.09
N ALA A 42 9.37 13.38 10.11
CA ALA A 42 8.82 14.67 10.54
C ALA A 42 9.18 15.00 12.00
N THR A 43 9.10 14.00 12.89
CA THR A 43 9.48 14.17 14.30
C THR A 43 10.98 14.42 14.45
N PHE A 44 11.82 13.67 13.74
CA PHE A 44 13.28 13.88 13.75
C PHE A 44 13.68 15.25 13.20
N ALA A 45 13.03 15.72 12.12
CA ALA A 45 13.27 17.05 11.55
C ALA A 45 12.97 18.16 12.57
N LEU A 46 11.87 18.04 13.32
CA LEU A 46 11.52 18.98 14.40
C LEU A 46 12.56 18.95 15.53
N MET A 47 12.99 17.77 15.97
CA MET A 47 13.95 17.63 17.07
C MET A 47 15.34 18.18 16.73
N LEU A 48 15.79 18.02 15.48
CA LEU A 48 17.11 18.47 15.04
C LEU A 48 17.16 19.96 14.70
N GLN A 49 16.02 20.67 14.74
CA GLN A 49 15.85 22.06 14.27
C GLN A 49 16.51 22.35 12.90
N LYS A 50 16.67 21.30 12.08
CA LYS A 50 17.11 21.43 10.71
C LYS A 50 15.86 21.42 9.86
N GLU A 51 15.65 22.49 9.10
CA GLU A 51 14.79 22.42 7.93
C GLU A 51 15.47 21.48 6.93
N ILE A 52 15.22 20.18 7.09
CA ILE A 52 15.45 19.23 6.01
C ILE A 52 14.47 19.69 4.94
N VAL A 53 15.00 20.22 3.84
CA VAL A 53 14.33 20.93 2.73
C VAL A 53 13.12 20.18 2.12
N ALA A 54 12.78 18.98 2.61
CA ALA A 54 11.68 18.14 2.18
C ALA A 54 10.66 17.76 3.29
N VAL A 55 10.84 18.16 4.55
CA VAL A 55 10.02 17.70 5.69
C VAL A 55 9.42 18.89 6.43
N GLY A 56 8.45 19.55 5.80
CA GLY A 56 7.66 20.61 6.42
C GLY A 56 6.46 20.07 7.21
N PRO A 57 5.59 20.96 7.77
CA PRO A 57 4.35 20.58 8.45
C PRO A 57 3.43 19.68 7.60
N LEU A 58 3.55 19.78 6.27
CA LEU A 58 2.84 18.94 5.31
C LEU A 58 3.17 17.44 5.46
N ALA A 59 4.33 17.06 6.02
CA ALA A 59 4.69 15.67 6.22
C ALA A 59 3.77 14.96 7.23
N TYR A 60 3.25 15.67 8.25
CA TYR A 60 2.25 15.09 9.15
C TYR A 60 0.90 14.89 8.46
N ILE A 61 0.50 15.83 7.59
CA ILE A 61 -0.72 15.69 6.79
C ILE A 61 -0.60 14.45 5.90
N ASP A 62 0.57 14.26 5.29
CA ASP A 62 0.86 13.13 4.43
C ASP A 62 0.82 11.80 5.19
N ALA A 63 1.44 11.75 6.38
CA ALA A 63 1.35 10.58 7.26
C ALA A 63 -0.10 10.24 7.65
N VAL A 64 -0.92 11.24 7.95
CA VAL A 64 -2.35 11.06 8.24
C VAL A 64 -3.10 10.56 7.00
N LEU A 65 -2.76 11.05 5.81
CA LEU A 65 -3.38 10.62 4.56
C LEU A 65 -3.12 9.13 4.29
N PHE A 66 -1.89 8.65 4.47
CA PHE A 66 -1.59 7.22 4.39
C PHE A 66 -2.24 6.41 5.49
N ALA A 67 -2.37 6.95 6.71
CA ALA A 67 -3.11 6.27 7.77
C ALA A 67 -4.59 6.07 7.39
N VAL A 68 -5.22 7.07 6.75
CA VAL A 68 -6.58 6.96 6.21
C VAL A 68 -6.65 5.92 5.08
N ILE A 69 -5.68 5.92 4.17
CA ILE A 69 -5.57 4.91 3.11
C ILE A 69 -5.46 3.51 3.70
N ALA A 70 -4.59 3.30 4.71
CA ALA A 70 -4.44 2.02 5.39
C ALA A 70 -5.79 1.56 6.00
N TRP A 71 -6.46 2.44 6.74
CA TRP A 71 -7.76 2.14 7.31
C TRP A 71 -8.81 1.78 6.25
N ARG A 72 -8.80 2.45 5.10
CA ARG A 72 -9.77 2.17 4.03
C ARG A 72 -9.44 0.94 3.20
N ILE A 73 -8.16 0.59 3.02
CA ILE A 73 -7.72 -0.68 2.46
C ILE A 73 -8.15 -1.84 3.37
N LYS A 74 -8.08 -1.67 4.71
CA LYS A 74 -8.63 -2.64 5.67
C LYS A 74 -10.14 -2.84 5.53
N LYS A 75 -10.88 -1.82 5.05
CA LYS A 75 -12.30 -1.92 4.66
C LYS A 75 -12.50 -2.34 3.20
N TYR A 76 -11.47 -2.89 2.55
CA TYR A 76 -11.48 -3.37 1.17
C TYR A 76 -12.04 -2.34 0.17
N SER A 77 -11.70 -1.06 0.27
CA SER A 77 -12.19 -0.07 -0.70
C SER A 77 -11.34 -0.04 -1.99
N LYS A 78 -11.95 -0.33 -3.15
CA LYS A 78 -11.29 -0.29 -4.46
C LYS A 78 -10.65 1.07 -4.76
N PHE A 79 -11.39 2.16 -4.51
CA PHE A 79 -10.93 3.52 -4.79
C PHE A 79 -9.66 3.86 -4.00
N PHE A 80 -9.65 3.56 -2.70
CA PHE A 80 -8.51 3.89 -1.84
C PHE A 80 -7.29 2.99 -2.08
N ALA A 81 -7.51 1.75 -2.54
CA ALA A 81 -6.39 0.90 -2.92
C ALA A 81 -5.63 1.46 -4.14
N VAL A 82 -6.35 2.03 -5.12
CA VAL A 82 -5.73 2.74 -6.25
C VAL A 82 -5.15 4.08 -5.80
N ALA A 83 -5.87 4.84 -4.98
CA ALA A 83 -5.40 6.12 -4.46
C ALA A 83 -4.07 5.97 -3.70
N GLY A 84 -3.89 4.90 -2.91
CA GLY A 84 -2.63 4.63 -2.22
C GLY A 84 -1.45 4.39 -3.15
N VAL A 85 -1.65 3.66 -4.25
CA VAL A 85 -0.62 3.49 -5.29
C VAL A 85 -0.28 4.83 -5.92
N VAL A 86 -1.29 5.59 -6.34
CA VAL A 86 -1.10 6.87 -7.05
C VAL A 86 -0.42 7.91 -6.17
N LEU A 87 -0.89 8.07 -4.94
CA LEU A 87 -0.31 9.00 -3.97
C LEU A 87 1.17 8.70 -3.71
N PHE A 88 1.49 7.42 -3.46
CA PHE A 88 2.86 6.99 -3.24
C PHE A 88 3.77 7.29 -4.43
N VAL A 89 3.30 7.06 -5.66
CA VAL A 89 4.07 7.38 -6.88
C VAL A 89 4.30 8.89 -6.99
N ILE A 90 3.27 9.71 -6.73
CA ILE A 90 3.38 11.17 -6.77
C ILE A 90 4.42 11.67 -5.77
N GLU A 91 4.36 11.21 -4.52
CA GLU A 91 5.35 11.58 -3.49
C GLU A 91 6.76 11.19 -3.88
N LYS A 92 6.97 9.97 -4.38
CA LYS A 92 8.32 9.54 -4.78
C LYS A 92 8.84 10.36 -5.96
N ALA A 93 7.98 10.78 -6.88
CA ALA A 93 8.35 11.68 -7.97
C ALA A 93 8.71 13.09 -7.45
N LEU A 94 7.94 13.62 -6.49
CA LEU A 94 8.20 14.94 -5.88
C LEU A 94 9.48 14.96 -5.05
N LEU A 95 9.78 13.87 -4.35
CA LEU A 95 10.94 13.75 -3.47
C LEU A 95 12.22 13.28 -4.19
N ALA A 96 12.12 12.76 -5.42
CA ALA A 96 13.25 12.24 -6.19
C ALA A 96 14.42 13.24 -6.34
N PRO A 97 14.19 14.54 -6.66
CA PRO A 97 15.29 15.49 -6.78
C PRO A 97 16.05 15.75 -5.47
N ALA A 98 15.37 15.62 -4.33
CA ALA A 98 15.93 15.91 -3.01
C ALA A 98 16.60 14.69 -2.35
N GLN A 99 16.09 13.47 -2.60
CA GLN A 99 16.53 12.24 -1.91
C GLN A 99 17.55 11.41 -2.71
N GLY A 100 17.67 11.66 -4.03
CA GLY A 100 18.52 10.88 -4.91
C GLY A 100 18.14 9.38 -4.95
N VAL A 101 19.09 8.52 -5.28
CA VAL A 101 18.84 7.08 -5.52
C VAL A 101 18.83 6.21 -4.25
N ALA A 102 19.24 6.73 -3.10
CA ALA A 102 19.42 5.95 -1.87
C ALA A 102 18.11 5.30 -1.36
N GLY A 103 16.96 5.93 -1.60
CA GLY A 103 15.65 5.40 -1.21
C GLY A 103 14.95 4.53 -2.27
N LEU A 104 15.52 4.41 -3.47
CA LEU A 104 14.85 3.80 -4.62
C LEU A 104 14.49 2.32 -4.41
N PRO A 105 15.38 1.45 -3.87
CA PRO A 105 15.06 0.03 -3.69
C PRO A 105 13.88 -0.19 -2.74
N LEU A 106 13.85 0.53 -1.62
CA LEU A 106 12.75 0.45 -0.66
C LEU A 106 11.45 0.99 -1.27
N ALA A 107 11.53 2.07 -2.05
CA ALA A 107 10.38 2.63 -2.73
C ALA A 107 9.75 1.63 -3.71
N ILE A 108 10.57 0.90 -4.47
CA ILE A 108 10.10 -0.15 -5.38
C ILE A 108 9.40 -1.27 -4.62
N VAL A 109 9.97 -1.73 -3.50
CA VAL A 109 9.35 -2.78 -2.68
C VAL A 109 7.99 -2.33 -2.15
N VAL A 110 7.90 -1.12 -1.61
CA VAL A 110 6.63 -0.56 -1.09
C VAL A 110 5.61 -0.38 -2.21
N LEU A 111 6.04 0.05 -3.40
CA LEU A 111 5.17 0.15 -4.58
C LEU A 111 4.60 -1.22 -4.96
N LEU A 112 5.43 -2.26 -5.00
CA LEU A 112 4.98 -3.62 -5.29
C LEU A 112 3.97 -4.13 -4.24
N MET A 113 4.16 -3.78 -2.96
CA MET A 113 3.20 -4.10 -1.90
C MET A 113 1.86 -3.39 -2.11
N PHE A 114 1.87 -2.10 -2.50
CA PHE A 114 0.65 -1.37 -2.86
C PHE A 114 -0.07 -1.98 -4.05
N VAL A 115 0.67 -2.32 -5.12
CA VAL A 115 0.10 -2.97 -6.31
C VAL A 115 -0.49 -4.34 -5.97
N ASN A 116 0.20 -5.14 -5.17
CA ASN A 116 -0.31 -6.43 -4.71
C ASN A 116 -1.56 -6.26 -3.83
N GLY A 117 -1.55 -5.27 -2.95
CA GLY A 117 -2.69 -4.90 -2.12
C GLY A 117 -3.92 -4.51 -2.95
N ALA A 118 -3.73 -3.66 -3.96
CA ALA A 118 -4.79 -3.27 -4.88
C ALA A 118 -5.38 -4.49 -5.58
N ARG A 119 -4.54 -5.36 -6.15
CA ARG A 119 -4.99 -6.62 -6.78
C ARG A 119 -5.79 -7.50 -5.82
N GLY A 120 -5.37 -7.61 -4.56
CA GLY A 120 -6.10 -8.32 -3.51
C GLY A 120 -7.50 -7.73 -3.27
N VAL A 121 -7.61 -6.40 -3.16
CA VAL A 121 -8.90 -5.72 -2.97
C VAL A 121 -9.84 -5.91 -4.18
N PHE A 122 -9.33 -5.85 -5.41
CA PHE A 122 -10.15 -6.12 -6.60
C PHE A 122 -10.62 -7.58 -6.64
N ALA A 123 -9.73 -8.52 -6.33
CA ALA A 123 -10.08 -9.95 -6.29
C ALA A 123 -11.10 -10.26 -5.20
N TYR A 124 -11.01 -9.63 -4.02
CA TYR A 124 -11.97 -9.81 -2.94
C TYR A 124 -13.41 -9.54 -3.39
N HIS A 125 -13.65 -8.46 -4.14
CA HIS A 125 -14.99 -8.16 -4.65
C HIS A 125 -15.45 -9.16 -5.70
N ARG A 126 -14.54 -9.68 -6.53
CA ARG A 126 -14.89 -10.69 -7.54
C ARG A 126 -15.38 -11.97 -6.88
N TYR A 127 -14.72 -12.43 -5.80
CA TYR A 127 -15.15 -13.61 -5.05
C TYR A 127 -16.38 -13.37 -4.19
N ALA A 128 -16.49 -12.20 -3.54
CA ALA A 128 -17.67 -11.85 -2.76
C ALA A 128 -18.96 -11.85 -3.62
N ILE A 129 -18.88 -11.41 -4.88
CA ILE A 129 -20.00 -11.47 -5.83
C ILE A 129 -20.29 -12.92 -6.25
N GLY A 130 -19.25 -13.73 -6.47
CA GLY A 130 -19.40 -15.13 -6.86
C GLY A 130 -20.05 -16.01 -5.79
N GLU A 131 -19.71 -15.83 -4.51
CA GLU A 131 -20.31 -16.56 -3.39
C GLU A 131 -21.80 -16.24 -3.24
N THR A 132 -22.21 -14.97 -3.37
CA THR A 132 -23.63 -14.60 -3.35
C THR A 132 -24.44 -15.21 -4.48
N HIS A 133 -23.85 -15.55 -5.63
CA HIS A 133 -24.56 -16.22 -6.71
C HIS A 133 -24.66 -17.74 -6.53
N ALA A 134 -23.75 -18.36 -5.76
CA ALA A 134 -23.79 -19.79 -5.46
C ALA A 134 -24.78 -20.14 -4.33
N GLU A 135 -25.06 -19.21 -3.41
CA GLU A 135 -26.04 -19.40 -2.34
C GLU A 135 -27.50 -19.19 -2.80
N ASN A 136 -27.71 -18.46 -3.91
CA ASN A 136 -29.03 -18.12 -4.45
C ASN A 136 -29.49 -19.02 -5.61
N VAL A 137 -28.84 -20.18 -5.83
CA VAL A 137 -29.16 -21.20 -6.84
C VAL A 137 -29.36 -22.54 -6.15
#